data_AF-A0A7S2ILS0-F1
#
_entry.id   AF-A0A7S2ILS0-F1
#
_cell.length_a   1.000
_cell.length_b   1.000
_cell.length_c   1.000
_cell.angle_alpha   90.00
_cell.angle_beta   90.00
_cell.angle_gamma   90.00
#
_symmetry.space_group_name_H-M   'P 1'
#
loop_
_entity.id
_entity.type
_entity.pdbx_description
1 polymer ?
#
loop_
_entity_poly.entity_id
_entity_poly.type
_entity_poly.pdbx_seq_one_letter_code
_entity_poly.pdbx_strand_id
1 'polypeptide(L)'
;EHFTFDSSSMLASTTSPHGVVAADNVVALRTMSKSYGLAAWRVGYASYPSRLHEYMLKVQDTMPTHAARPSQQVALAALRELGTPWVREQVLSLEAARSSLWSALAPLRHAC
;
A
#
# COMPACT_ATOMS: atom_id res chain seq x y z
N GLU A 1 -1.45 1.73 -1.35
CA GLU A 1 -0.82 1.60 -2.69
C GLU A 1 -1.79 1.68 -3.88
N HIS A 2 -3.04 2.08 -3.64
CA HIS A 2 -4.03 2.38 -4.70
C HIS A 2 -4.10 3.89 -4.99
N PHE A 3 -3.07 4.65 -4.60
CA PHE A 3 -3.03 6.10 -4.76
C PHE A 3 -2.40 6.43 -6.11
N THR A 4 -3.15 7.07 -6.99
CA THR A 4 -2.68 7.56 -8.28
C THR A 4 -2.60 9.08 -8.21
N PHE A 5 -1.43 9.66 -8.49
CA PHE A 5 -1.29 11.10 -8.61
C PHE A 5 -1.54 11.50 -10.06
N ASP A 6 -2.48 12.42 -10.30
CA ASP A 6 -2.78 12.95 -11.64
C ASP A 6 -3.05 11.87 -12.71
N SER A 7 -3.89 10.88 -12.38
CA SER A 7 -4.25 9.74 -13.24
C SER A 7 -3.09 8.84 -13.69
N SER A 8 -1.85 9.14 -13.29
CA SER A 8 -0.72 8.25 -13.50
C SER A 8 -0.79 7.09 -12.51
N SER A 9 -1.29 5.95 -12.97
CA SER A 9 -1.11 4.71 -12.25
C SER A 9 0.38 4.36 -12.30
N MET A 10 1.01 4.12 -11.15
CA MET A 10 2.27 3.40 -11.14
C MET A 10 2.11 2.17 -12.03
N LEU A 11 2.93 2.11 -13.08
CA LEU A 11 2.89 1.14 -14.19
C LEU A 11 2.34 -0.21 -13.73
N ALA A 12 1.06 -0.46 -14.00
CA ALA A 12 0.43 -1.72 -13.71
C ALA A 12 0.84 -2.69 -14.82
N SER A 13 1.98 -3.36 -14.65
CA SER A 13 2.24 -4.58 -15.43
C SER A 13 1.24 -5.63 -14.99
N THR A 14 0.39 -6.00 -15.93
CA THR A 14 -0.81 -6.81 -15.83
C THR A 14 -0.52 -8.24 -15.38
N THR A 15 -0.62 -8.57 -14.08
CA THR A 15 -1.03 -9.93 -13.63
C THR A 15 -1.36 -10.09 -12.13
N SER A 16 -1.40 -9.02 -11.33
CA SER A 16 -1.82 -9.14 -9.93
C SER A 16 -2.70 -7.96 -9.52
N PRO A 17 -3.79 -8.18 -8.75
CA PRO A 17 -4.70 -7.11 -8.32
C PRO A 17 -4.04 -5.98 -7.51
N HIS A 18 -2.76 -6.13 -7.15
CA HIS A 18 -1.97 -5.15 -6.42
C HIS A 18 -0.86 -4.48 -7.27
N GLY A 19 -0.80 -4.71 -8.60
CA GLY A 19 -0.05 -3.86 -9.54
C GLY A 19 1.46 -3.74 -9.31
N VAL A 20 2.14 -4.83 -8.94
CA VAL A 20 3.61 -4.83 -8.86
C VAL A 20 4.18 -5.18 -10.23
N VAL A 21 5.03 -4.32 -10.79
CA VAL A 21 5.90 -4.70 -11.91
C VAL A 21 6.85 -5.77 -11.40
N ALA A 22 6.69 -7.01 -11.87
CA ALA A 22 7.65 -8.07 -11.62
C ALA A 22 8.95 -7.71 -12.36
N ALA A 23 9.90 -7.15 -11.64
CA ALA A 23 11.23 -6.83 -12.14
C ALA A 23 12.27 -7.48 -11.23
N ASP A 24 13.29 -8.07 -11.84
CA ASP A 24 14.32 -8.86 -11.16
C ASP A 24 15.14 -8.06 -10.15
N ASN A 25 15.08 -6.73 -10.18
CA ASN A 25 15.81 -5.81 -9.32
C ASN A 25 14.89 -4.96 -8.42
N VAL A 26 13.61 -5.33 -8.30
CA VAL A 26 12.62 -4.57 -7.51
C VAL A 26 12.10 -5.40 -6.35
N VAL A 27 12.17 -4.83 -5.15
CA VAL A 27 11.46 -5.32 -3.96
C VAL A 27 10.33 -4.35 -3.65
N ALA A 28 9.09 -4.84 -3.63
CA ALA A 28 7.91 -4.06 -3.32
C ALA A 28 7.49 -4.30 -1.87
N LEU A 29 7.57 -3.26 -1.03
CA LEU A 29 7.10 -3.28 0.35
C LEU A 29 5.71 -2.67 0.44
N ARG A 30 4.77 -3.40 1.05
CA ARG A 30 3.34 -3.08 1.02
C ARG A 30 2.73 -3.21 2.42
N THR A 31 1.76 -2.36 2.72
CA THR A 31 1.19 -2.23 4.08
C THR A 31 -0.33 -2.06 4.06
N MET A 32 -1.00 -2.62 5.05
CA MET A 32 -2.45 -2.47 5.22
C MET A 32 -2.83 -1.20 5.99
N SER A 33 -1.83 -0.44 6.47
CA SER A 33 -2.04 0.70 7.38
C SER A 33 -2.95 1.78 6.80
N LYS A 34 -2.73 2.15 5.54
CA LYS A 34 -3.49 3.21 4.86
C LYS A 34 -4.57 2.67 3.92
N SER A 35 -4.33 1.51 3.32
CA SER A 35 -5.29 0.94 2.36
C SER A 35 -6.53 0.38 3.04
N TYR A 36 -6.41 -0.18 4.25
CA TYR A 36 -7.53 -0.79 4.97
C TYR A 36 -7.70 -0.25 6.40
N GLY A 37 -7.07 0.89 6.72
CA GLY A 37 -7.14 1.47 8.07
C GLY A 37 -6.47 0.63 9.16
N LEU A 38 -5.63 -0.35 8.81
CA LEU A 38 -5.08 -1.32 9.76
C LEU A 38 -3.74 -0.88 10.37
N ALA A 39 -3.54 0.42 10.62
CA ALA A 39 -2.24 0.96 11.06
C ALA A 39 -1.78 0.37 12.39
N ALA A 40 -2.68 0.27 13.37
CA ALA A 40 -2.40 -0.30 14.68
C ALA A 40 -2.23 -1.83 14.67
N TRP A 41 -2.67 -2.51 13.62
CA TRP A 41 -2.62 -3.97 13.51
C TRP A 41 -1.26 -4.49 13.06
N ARG A 42 -0.36 -3.63 12.58
CA ARG A 42 1.04 -3.96 12.26
C ARG A 42 1.15 -5.13 11.27
N VAL A 43 0.41 -5.05 10.16
CA VAL A 43 0.39 -6.07 9.11
C VAL A 43 0.67 -5.49 7.73
N GLY A 44 1.53 -6.19 6.99
CA GLY A 44 2.01 -5.84 5.66
C GLY A 44 2.68 -7.04 5.01
N TYR A 45 3.17 -6.85 3.79
CA TYR A 45 3.81 -7.91 3.01
C TYR A 45 4.86 -7.33 2.07
N ALA A 46 5.74 -8.20 1.59
CA ALA A 46 6.74 -7.85 0.58
C ALA A 46 6.59 -8.79 -0.62
N SER A 47 6.75 -8.25 -1.83
CA SER A 47 6.94 -9.02 -3.05
C SER A 47 8.37 -8.79 -3.55
N TYR A 48 9.08 -9.86 -3.88
CA TYR A 48 10.49 -9.83 -4.25
C TYR A 48 10.87 -11.00 -5.17
N PRO A 49 11.97 -10.90 -5.94
CA PRO A 49 12.47 -11.98 -6.78
C PRO A 49 12.82 -13.23 -5.97
N SER A 50 12.45 -14.41 -6.46
CA SER A 50 12.62 -15.69 -5.73
C SER A 50 14.07 -15.97 -5.31
N ARG A 51 15.07 -15.48 -6.06
CA ARG A 51 16.50 -15.61 -5.70
C ARG A 51 16.86 -14.96 -4.36
N LEU A 52 16.05 -14.02 -3.86
CA LEU A 52 16.25 -13.37 -2.58
C LEU A 52 15.62 -14.13 -1.41
N HIS A 53 14.82 -15.17 -1.66
CA HIS A 53 13.96 -15.79 -0.64
C HIS A 53 14.72 -16.24 0.61
N GLU A 54 15.82 -16.98 0.46
CA GLU A 54 16.62 -17.42 1.60
C GLU A 54 17.19 -16.26 2.43
N TYR A 55 17.58 -15.16 1.77
CA TYR A 55 18.07 -13.96 2.45
C TYR A 55 16.94 -13.22 3.17
N MET A 56 15.75 -13.16 2.57
CA MET A 56 14.58 -12.54 3.17
C MET A 56 14.13 -13.27 4.44
N LEU A 57 14.16 -14.61 4.43
CA LEU A 57 13.87 -15.42 5.62
C LEU A 57 14.89 -15.15 6.74
N LYS A 58 16.18 -15.08 6.41
CA LYS A 58 17.23 -14.73 7.40
C LYS A 58 16.98 -13.37 8.05
N VAL A 59 16.58 -12.36 7.27
CA VAL A 59 16.22 -11.04 7.82
C VAL A 59 14.99 -11.14 8.72
N GLN A 60 13.96 -11.87 8.29
CA GLN A 60 12.73 -12.07 9.06
C GLN A 60 12.98 -12.77 10.40
N ASP A 61 13.94 -13.69 10.46
CA ASP A 61 14.29 -14.44 11.67
C ASP A 61 15.08 -13.61 12.72
N THR A 62 15.47 -12.37 12.40
CA THR A 62 16.13 -11.45 13.36
C THR A 62 15.17 -10.50 14.09
N MET A 63 13.94 -10.35 13.57
CA MET A 63 12.85 -9.52 14.12
C MET A 63 11.64 -10.44 14.38
N PRO A 64 10.48 -9.99 14.91
CA PRO A 64 9.30 -10.86 15.02
C PRO A 64 9.08 -11.69 13.75
N THR A 65 9.12 -13.01 13.90
CA THR A 65 9.22 -13.99 12.79
C THR A 65 8.01 -13.99 11.86
N HIS A 66 6.92 -13.34 12.25
CA HIS A 66 5.72 -13.14 11.44
C HIS A 66 4.88 -12.03 12.06
N ALA A 67 3.95 -11.46 11.28
CA ALA A 67 2.92 -10.58 11.82
C ALA A 67 2.04 -11.35 12.81
N ALA A 68 1.52 -10.69 13.85
CA ALA A 68 0.66 -11.33 14.84
C ALA A 68 -0.54 -12.03 14.17
N ARG A 69 -0.88 -13.25 14.60
CA ARG A 69 -1.96 -14.06 13.99
C ARG A 69 -3.30 -13.33 13.89
N PRO A 70 -3.79 -12.60 14.92
CA PRO A 70 -5.02 -11.82 14.79
C PRO A 70 -4.95 -10.77 13.67
N SER A 71 -3.80 -10.12 13.52
CA SER A 71 -3.57 -9.14 12.46
C SER A 71 -3.60 -9.77 11.07
N GLN A 72 -3.08 -11.00 10.91
CA GLN A 72 -3.19 -11.75 9.66
C GLN A 72 -4.66 -12.08 9.34
N GLN A 73 -5.45 -12.48 10.34
CA GLN A 73 -6.87 -12.80 10.15
C GLN A 73 -7.70 -11.58 9.74
N VAL A 74 -7.50 -10.44 10.42
CA VAL A 74 -8.19 -9.18 10.06
C VAL A 74 -7.78 -8.69 8.68
N ALA A 75 -6.49 -8.77 8.34
CA ALA A 75 -6.02 -8.43 6.99
C ALA A 75 -6.65 -9.34 5.93
N LEU A 76 -6.74 -10.65 6.19
CA LEU A 76 -7.36 -11.60 5.27
C LEU A 76 -8.86 -11.32 5.08
N ALA A 77 -9.58 -11.01 6.17
CA ALA A 77 -10.99 -10.61 6.10
C ALA A 77 -11.16 -9.33 5.28
N ALA A 78 -10.34 -8.30 5.54
CA ALA A 78 -10.37 -7.05 4.77
C ALA A 78 -10.13 -7.28 3.27
N LEU A 79 -9.19 -8.16 2.90
CA LEU A 79 -8.93 -8.49 1.50
C LEU A 79 -10.08 -9.25 0.84
N ARG A 80 -10.74 -10.17 1.55
CA ARG A 80 -11.82 -11.01 1.01
C ARG A 80 -13.16 -10.29 0.95
N GLU A 81 -13.48 -9.50 1.97
CA GLU A 81 -14.81 -8.92 2.15
C GLU A 81 -14.91 -7.50 1.59
N LEU A 82 -13.84 -6.68 1.72
CA LEU A 82 -13.84 -5.28 1.27
C LEU A 82 -13.17 -5.13 -0.10
N GLY A 83 -11.98 -5.72 -0.26
CA GLY A 83 -11.24 -5.73 -1.52
C GLY A 83 -10.90 -4.33 -2.06
N THR A 84 -10.59 -4.24 -3.35
CA THR A 84 -10.26 -2.97 -4.03
C THR A 84 -11.41 -1.96 -4.14
N PRO A 85 -12.69 -2.36 -4.30
CA PRO A 85 -13.80 -1.41 -4.40
C PRO A 85 -13.91 -0.49 -3.18
N TRP A 86 -13.81 -1.05 -1.97
CA TRP A 86 -13.83 -0.28 -0.73
C TRP A 86 -12.68 0.72 -0.67
N VAL A 87 -11.46 0.29 -1.04
CA VAL A 87 -10.30 1.20 -1.05
C VAL A 87 -10.51 2.36 -2.03
N ARG A 88 -11.10 2.10 -3.21
CA ARG A 88 -11.40 3.15 -4.19
C ARG A 88 -12.35 4.19 -3.61
N GLU A 89 -13.40 3.75 -2.91
CA GLU A 89 -14.33 4.65 -2.22
C GLU A 89 -13.60 5.51 -1.17
N GLN A 90 -12.71 4.92 -0.37
CA GLN A 90 -11.91 5.67 0.60
C GLN A 90 -10.94 6.65 -0.07
N VAL A 91 -10.39 6.33 -1.23
CA VAL A 91 -9.54 7.28 -1.98
C VAL A 91 -10.37 8.44 -2.52
N LEU A 92 -11.57 8.17 -3.05
CA LEU A 92 -12.48 9.20 -3.55
C LEU A 92 -12.92 10.16 -2.44
N SER A 93 -13.12 9.66 -1.21
CA SER A 93 -13.51 10.53 -0.08
C SER A 93 -12.43 11.55 0.30
N LEU A 94 -11.15 11.30 -0.03
CA LEU A 94 -10.04 12.22 0.25
C LEU A 94 -10.01 13.42 -0.70
N GLU A 95 -10.75 13.40 -1.81
CA GLU A 95 -10.67 14.41 -2.86
C GLU A 95 -11.10 15.81 -2.37
N ALA A 96 -12.12 15.87 -1.52
CA ALA A 96 -12.59 17.14 -0.94
C ALA A 96 -11.55 17.77 -0.02
N ALA A 97 -10.90 16.95 0.82
CA ALA A 97 -9.82 17.40 1.70
C ALA A 97 -8.59 17.86 0.90
N ARG A 98 -8.22 17.09 -0.15
CA ARG A 98 -7.15 17.44 -1.09
C ARG A 98 -7.40 18.79 -1.74
N SER A 99 -8.59 18.99 -2.31
CA SER A 99 -8.97 20.24 -2.99
C SER A 99 -8.98 21.44 -2.05
N SER A 100 -9.49 21.25 -0.82
CA SER A 100 -9.51 22.31 0.20
C SER A 100 -8.10 22.74 0.60
N LEU A 101 -7.20 21.78 0.83
CA LEU A 101 -5.81 22.05 1.16
C LEU A 101 -5.10 22.81 0.03
N TRP A 102 -5.26 22.36 -1.23
CA TRP A 102 -4.66 23.04 -2.37
C TRP A 102 -5.18 24.46 -2.55
N SER A 103 -6.48 24.70 -2.36
CA SER A 103 -7.06 26.04 -2.43
C SER A 103 -6.47 26.97 -1.36
N ALA A 104 -6.33 26.47 -0.12
CA ALA A 104 -5.76 27.25 0.99
C ALA A 104 -4.28 27.60 0.77
N LEU A 105 -3.50 26.69 0.17
CA LEU A 105 -2.08 26.90 -0.11
C LEU A 105 -1.82 27.66 -1.42
N ALA A 106 -2.80 27.72 -2.32
CA ALA A 106 -2.67 28.33 -3.64
C ALA A 106 -2.14 29.77 -3.64
N PRO A 107 -2.48 30.67 -2.70
CA PRO A 107 -1.92 32.02 -2.64
C PRO A 107 -0.44 32.07 -2.25
N LEU A 108 0.04 31.09 -1.48
CA LEU A 108 1.43 31.02 -1.00
C LEU A 108 2.42 30.60 -2.10
N ARG A 109 1.93 30.03 -3.21
CA ARG A 109 2.77 29.50 -4.29
C ARG A 109 3.60 30.55 -5.03
N HIS A 110 3.20 31.81 -4.96
CA HIS A 110 3.84 32.94 -5.65
C HIS A 110 4.61 33.87 -4.68
N ALA A 111 4.64 33.52 -3.39
CA ALA A 111 5.30 34.31 -2.35
C ALA A 111 6.74 33.84 -2.05
N CYS A 112 7.23 32.82 -2.78
CA CYS A 112 8.61 32.32 -2.75
C CYS A 112 9.25 32.45 -4.12
#